data_AF-A0AAV4NPW4-F1
#
_entry.id   AF-A0AAV4NPW4-F1
#
_cell.length_a   1.000
_cell.length_b   1.000
_cell.length_c   1.000
_cell.angle_alpha   90.00
_cell.angle_beta   90.00
_cell.angle_gamma   90.00
#
_symmetry.space_group_name_H-M   'P 1'
#
loop_
_entity.id
_entity.type
_entity.pdbx_description
1 polymer ?
#
loop_
_entity_poly.entity_id
_entity_poly.type
_entity_poly.pdbx_seq_one_letter_code
_entity_poly.pdbx_strand_id
1 'polypeptide(L)'
;MIAAEVPDDDLNNEVISCEEYLDEFISLSRRIKEKTDNSDLNISIRSKTDSSISACNDKRYKLPKIQIKKFDGHLLSYLSFWGQFKKIHEDKNLDDVDKFHYLAQSMLPGTRAYELIESYPLTSENYPKVISAFTERFGNQEILTEIYVRELLKLIIQNVHSQGKDKLPLMTLFDKIESHIRALESLGVNQNSNAAWLFPMVESCLSAELIRVWQRSVLFNAKGPRLSNLLEFFCEKKLKGNRE
;
A
#
# COMPACT_ATOMS: atom_id res chain seq x y z
N MET A 1 64.84 0.62 -8.84
CA MET A 1 65.29 0.84 -7.44
C MET A 1 64.51 2.04 -6.93
N ILE A 2 63.64 1.98 -5.93
CA ILE A 2 63.36 0.99 -4.86
C ILE A 2 61.85 1.08 -4.58
N ALA A 3 61.15 -0.05 -4.45
CA ALA A 3 59.78 -0.07 -3.95
C ALA A 3 59.83 0.28 -2.46
N ALA A 4 59.06 1.27 -2.02
CA ALA A 4 58.89 1.57 -0.61
C ALA A 4 58.10 0.40 0.01
N GLU A 5 58.82 -0.55 0.61
CA GLU A 5 58.25 -1.54 1.52
C GLU A 5 57.64 -0.76 2.69
N VAL A 6 56.32 -0.78 2.77
CA VAL A 6 55.58 -0.30 3.94
C VAL A 6 56.01 -1.20 5.11
N PRO A 7 56.49 -0.63 6.23
CA PRO A 7 57.00 -1.44 7.33
C PRO A 7 55.91 -2.36 7.88
N ASP A 8 56.21 -3.67 7.96
CA ASP A 8 55.29 -4.73 8.41
C ASP A 8 54.64 -4.44 9.78
N ASP A 9 55.28 -3.62 10.62
CA ASP A 9 54.75 -3.20 11.93
C ASP A 9 53.47 -2.36 11.83
N ASP A 10 53.27 -1.57 10.76
CA ASP A 10 52.07 -0.73 10.60
C ASP A 10 50.85 -1.60 10.22
N LEU A 11 51.08 -2.60 9.36
CA LEU A 11 50.06 -3.58 8.98
C LEU A 11 49.69 -4.48 10.17
N ASN A 12 50.67 -4.89 10.98
CA ASN A 12 50.41 -5.67 12.20
C ASN A 12 49.62 -4.88 13.25
N ASN A 13 49.89 -3.58 13.41
CA ASN A 13 49.13 -2.75 14.34
C ASN A 13 47.67 -2.56 13.91
N GLU A 14 47.40 -2.44 12.60
CA GLU A 14 46.03 -2.41 12.08
C GLU A 14 45.31 -3.75 12.26
N VAL A 15 46.01 -4.88 12.06
CA VAL A 15 45.44 -6.22 12.30
C VAL A 15 45.11 -6.44 13.77
N ILE A 16 46.01 -6.06 14.69
CA ILE A 16 45.77 -6.14 16.14
C ILE A 16 44.57 -5.26 16.53
N SER A 17 44.47 -4.05 15.97
CA SER A 17 43.31 -3.17 16.18
C SER A 17 42.00 -3.80 15.68
N CYS A 18 42.01 -4.43 14.50
CA CYS A 18 40.85 -5.15 13.98
C CYS A 18 40.44 -6.37 14.85
N GLU A 19 41.41 -7.10 15.41
CA GLU A 19 41.15 -8.21 16.33
C GLU A 19 40.51 -7.72 17.64
N GLU A 20 40.97 -6.62 18.21
CA GLU A 20 40.38 -5.98 19.39
C GLU A 20 38.92 -5.55 19.14
N TYR A 21 38.63 -4.95 17.96
CA TYR A 21 37.26 -4.60 17.58
C TYR A 21 36.35 -5.82 17.41
N LEU A 22 36.89 -6.93 16.89
CA LEU A 22 36.13 -8.17 16.71
C LEU A 22 35.75 -8.78 18.07
N ASP A 23 36.69 -8.78 19.02
CA ASP A 23 36.44 -9.26 20.39
C ASP A 23 35.41 -8.39 21.12
N GLU A 24 35.47 -7.06 20.97
CA GLU A 24 34.47 -6.16 21.52
C GLU A 24 33.07 -6.45 20.93
N PHE A 25 32.99 -6.63 19.61
CA PHE A 25 31.75 -6.95 18.91
C PHE A 25 31.15 -8.29 19.36
N ILE A 26 31.98 -9.32 19.53
CA ILE A 26 31.56 -10.64 20.03
C ILE A 26 31.06 -10.53 21.48
N SER A 27 31.76 -9.77 22.33
CA SER A 27 31.35 -9.56 23.73
C SER A 27 30.00 -8.85 23.86
N LEU A 28 29.76 -7.84 23.01
CA LEU A 28 28.50 -7.09 22.96
C LEU A 28 27.37 -7.96 22.42
N SER A 29 27.62 -8.73 21.36
CA SER A 29 26.65 -9.64 20.77
C SER A 29 26.19 -10.72 21.76
N ARG A 30 27.14 -11.28 22.53
CA ARG A 30 26.85 -12.23 23.62
C ARG A 30 26.01 -11.59 24.72
N ARG A 31 26.33 -10.37 25.14
CA ARG A 31 25.59 -9.65 26.20
C ARG A 31 24.17 -9.27 25.77
N ILE A 32 23.95 -8.98 24.48
CA ILE A 32 22.61 -8.77 23.92
C ILE A 32 21.82 -10.07 23.96
N LYS A 33 22.42 -11.17 23.50
CA LYS A 33 21.78 -12.50 23.50
C LYS A 33 21.42 -12.96 24.91
N GLU A 34 22.32 -12.79 25.89
CA GLU A 34 22.04 -13.07 27.30
C GLU A 34 20.88 -12.23 27.87
N LYS A 35 20.75 -10.97 27.47
CA LYS A 35 19.63 -10.11 27.92
C LYS A 35 18.30 -10.48 27.25
N THR A 36 18.33 -10.88 25.98
CA THR A 36 17.15 -11.34 25.25
C THR A 36 16.68 -12.70 25.77
N ASP A 37 17.60 -13.64 26.03
CA ASP A 37 17.25 -14.96 26.56
C ASP A 37 16.79 -14.88 28.03
N ASN A 38 17.34 -13.96 28.84
CA ASN A 38 16.88 -13.74 30.22
C ASN A 38 15.54 -13.00 30.33
N SER A 39 15.11 -12.25 29.31
CA SER A 39 13.75 -11.67 29.30
C SER A 39 12.66 -12.70 29.04
N ASP A 40 12.97 -13.78 28.32
CA ASP A 40 12.01 -14.82 27.97
C ASP A 40 11.86 -15.92 29.05
N LEU A 41 12.82 -16.01 29.98
CA LEU A 41 12.83 -17.05 31.03
C LEU A 41 12.22 -16.63 32.38
N ASN A 42 11.90 -15.34 32.60
CA ASN A 42 11.33 -14.87 33.88
C ASN A 42 9.79 -14.91 33.95
N ILE A 43 9.13 -15.61 33.00
CA ILE A 43 7.67 -15.84 32.99
C ILE A 43 7.30 -17.28 33.42
N SER A 44 8.28 -18.16 33.60
CA SER A 44 8.01 -19.55 34.00
C SER A 44 8.69 -19.85 35.33
N ILE A 45 7.94 -19.74 36.43
CA ILE A 45 7.95 -20.62 37.62
C ILE A 45 7.00 -20.00 38.65
N ARG A 46 5.76 -20.51 38.69
CA ARG A 46 4.95 -20.76 39.89
C ARG A 46 3.61 -21.39 39.47
N SER A 47 3.67 -22.64 39.01
CA SER A 47 2.51 -23.51 38.88
C SER A 47 2.55 -24.56 40.00
N LYS A 48 1.69 -24.36 41.01
CA LYS A 48 1.08 -25.46 41.76
C LYS A 48 -0.43 -25.33 41.58
N THR A 49 -0.95 -26.27 40.79
CA THR A 49 -2.27 -26.92 40.94
C THR A 49 -3.44 -26.04 41.38
N ASP A 50 -4.24 -25.55 40.44
CA ASP A 50 -5.61 -26.07 40.31
C ASP A 50 -6.29 -25.56 39.02
N SER A 51 -7.28 -26.32 38.60
CA SER A 51 -7.99 -26.26 37.33
C SER A 51 -8.79 -24.95 37.13
N SER A 52 -8.39 -24.07 36.20
CA SER A 52 -9.29 -23.05 35.64
C SER A 52 -8.68 -22.35 34.41
N ILE A 53 -9.39 -22.44 33.28
CA ILE A 53 -9.42 -21.57 32.09
C ILE A 53 -8.29 -20.53 32.04
N SER A 54 -7.25 -20.78 31.23
CA SER A 54 -6.29 -19.75 30.85
C SER A 54 -6.99 -18.69 29.99
N ALA A 55 -7.44 -17.62 30.64
CA ALA A 55 -7.73 -16.37 29.98
C ALA A 55 -6.42 -15.88 29.34
N CYS A 56 -6.31 -15.99 28.03
CA CYS A 56 -5.35 -15.21 27.27
C CYS A 56 -5.62 -13.74 27.63
N ASN A 57 -4.65 -13.10 28.27
CA ASN A 57 -4.70 -11.68 28.55
C ASN A 57 -4.37 -10.93 27.25
N ASP A 58 -5.16 -11.18 26.20
CA ASP A 58 -5.22 -10.33 25.03
C ASP A 58 -5.66 -8.97 25.56
N LYS A 59 -4.75 -8.00 25.50
CA LYS A 59 -5.09 -6.59 25.65
C LYS A 59 -6.06 -6.25 24.51
N ARG A 60 -7.33 -6.54 24.72
CA ARG A 60 -8.43 -6.22 23.80
C ARG A 60 -8.63 -4.72 23.88
N TYR A 61 -7.87 -3.99 23.07
CA TYR A 61 -8.12 -2.58 22.82
C TYR A 61 -9.58 -2.43 22.39
N LYS A 62 -10.35 -1.61 23.11
CA LYS A 62 -11.71 -1.24 22.71
C LYS A 62 -11.60 -0.27 21.52
N LEU A 63 -11.37 -0.82 20.34
CA LEU A 63 -11.37 -0.08 19.10
C LEU A 63 -12.81 0.29 18.71
N PRO A 64 -13.03 1.45 18.05
CA PRO A 64 -14.32 1.75 17.45
C PRO A 64 -14.75 0.61 16.51
N LYS A 65 -16.05 0.32 16.48
CA LYS A 65 -16.61 -0.67 15.55
C LYS A 65 -16.40 -0.16 14.12
N ILE A 66 -15.71 -0.95 13.30
CA ILE A 66 -15.53 -0.66 11.88
C ILE A 66 -16.89 -0.81 11.19
N GLN A 67 -17.36 0.26 10.55
CA GLN A 67 -18.59 0.23 9.75
C GLN A 67 -18.22 0.03 8.29
N ILE A 68 -18.98 -0.84 7.61
CA ILE A 68 -18.81 -1.04 6.17
C ILE A 68 -19.19 0.26 5.47
N LYS A 69 -18.30 0.74 4.60
CA LYS A 69 -18.57 1.91 3.77
C LYS A 69 -19.79 1.65 2.89
N LYS A 70 -20.68 2.65 2.79
CA LYS A 70 -21.83 2.57 1.90
C LYS A 70 -21.40 2.67 0.44
N PHE A 71 -22.06 1.91 -0.43
CA PHE A 71 -21.77 1.86 -1.86
C PHE A 71 -22.92 2.46 -2.69
N ASP A 72 -22.56 3.36 -3.59
CA ASP A 72 -23.45 4.09 -4.50
C ASP A 72 -23.54 3.46 -5.90
N GLY A 73 -22.73 2.46 -6.20
CA GLY A 73 -22.64 1.91 -7.56
C GLY A 73 -21.65 2.65 -8.47
N HIS A 74 -20.86 3.59 -7.96
CA HIS A 74 -19.78 4.19 -8.74
C HIS A 74 -18.59 3.22 -8.86
N LEU A 75 -18.08 3.04 -10.07
CA LEU A 75 -17.01 2.06 -10.34
C LEU A 75 -15.68 2.44 -9.65
N LEU A 76 -15.39 3.74 -9.50
CA LEU A 76 -14.21 4.21 -8.77
C LEU A 76 -14.29 3.96 -7.25
N SER A 77 -15.49 3.83 -6.68
CA SER A 77 -15.68 3.53 -5.26
C SER A 77 -15.68 2.02 -4.98
N TYR A 78 -15.79 1.19 -6.03
CA TYR A 78 -15.88 -0.27 -5.94
C TYR A 78 -14.67 -0.88 -5.21
N LEU A 79 -13.43 -0.54 -5.58
CA LEU A 79 -12.24 -1.13 -4.95
C LEU A 79 -12.21 -0.89 -3.43
N SER A 80 -12.56 0.32 -3.02
CA SER A 80 -12.61 0.70 -1.60
C SER A 80 -13.72 -0.03 -0.85
N PHE A 81 -14.89 -0.19 -1.47
CA PHE A 81 -16.02 -0.94 -0.91
C PHE A 81 -15.71 -2.44 -0.82
N TRP A 82 -15.34 -3.05 -1.94
CA TRP A 82 -15.08 -4.48 -2.05
C TRP A 82 -13.93 -4.89 -1.13
N GLY A 83 -12.89 -4.07 -0.98
CA GLY A 83 -11.81 -4.32 -0.01
C GLY A 83 -12.27 -4.48 1.44
N GLN A 84 -13.38 -3.84 1.83
CA GLN A 84 -13.99 -4.02 3.16
C GLN A 84 -14.97 -5.20 3.18
N PHE A 85 -15.84 -5.28 2.18
CA PHE A 85 -16.90 -6.29 2.11
C PHE A 85 -16.38 -7.70 1.85
N LYS A 86 -15.24 -7.83 1.14
CA LYS A 86 -14.59 -9.11 0.83
C LYS A 86 -14.37 -9.99 2.07
N LYS A 87 -14.04 -9.38 3.21
CA LYS A 87 -13.87 -10.11 4.48
C LYS A 87 -15.15 -10.79 4.96
N ILE A 88 -16.29 -10.17 4.75
CA ILE A 88 -17.61 -10.71 5.10
C ILE A 88 -18.02 -11.78 4.11
N HIS A 89 -17.77 -11.55 2.82
CA HIS A 89 -18.04 -12.51 1.76
C HIS A 89 -17.25 -13.82 1.95
N GLU A 90 -15.97 -13.71 2.30
CA GLU A 90 -15.06 -14.85 2.50
C GLU A 90 -15.20 -15.53 3.88
N ASP A 91 -15.95 -14.94 4.82
CA ASP A 91 -16.17 -15.53 6.15
C ASP A 91 -17.02 -16.80 6.03
N LYS A 92 -16.45 -17.93 6.46
CA LYS A 92 -17.13 -19.24 6.43
C LYS A 92 -18.05 -19.47 7.63
N ASN A 93 -17.92 -18.66 8.68
CA ASN A 93 -18.74 -18.78 9.89
C ASN A 93 -20.05 -18.01 9.80
N LEU A 94 -20.20 -17.15 8.79
CA LEU A 94 -21.39 -16.35 8.56
C LEU A 94 -22.28 -17.01 7.50
N ASP A 95 -23.58 -17.08 7.79
CA ASP A 95 -24.55 -17.63 6.85
C ASP A 95 -24.74 -16.71 5.64
N ASP A 96 -25.11 -17.31 4.50
CA ASP A 96 -25.30 -16.58 3.25
C ASP A 96 -26.48 -15.58 3.34
N VAL A 97 -27.51 -15.85 4.15
CA VAL A 97 -28.59 -14.89 4.40
C VAL A 97 -28.07 -13.66 5.14
N ASP A 98 -27.24 -13.85 6.16
CA ASP A 98 -26.65 -12.75 6.93
C ASP A 98 -25.69 -11.93 6.07
N LYS A 99 -24.87 -12.60 5.24
CA LYS A 99 -24.01 -11.93 4.26
C LYS A 99 -24.83 -11.09 3.28
N PHE A 100 -25.96 -11.62 2.81
CA PHE A 100 -26.87 -10.86 1.95
C PHE A 100 -27.44 -9.65 2.71
N HIS A 101 -27.85 -9.82 3.97
CA HIS A 101 -28.33 -8.70 4.78
C HIS A 101 -27.27 -7.59 4.92
N TYR A 102 -26.03 -7.94 5.20
CA TYR A 102 -24.93 -6.97 5.24
C TYR A 102 -24.69 -6.31 3.89
N LEU A 103 -24.77 -7.05 2.78
CA LEU A 103 -24.64 -6.50 1.43
C LEU A 103 -25.72 -5.46 1.16
N ALA A 104 -26.99 -5.82 1.39
CA ALA A 104 -28.14 -4.94 1.19
C ALA A 104 -28.06 -3.69 2.06
N GLN A 105 -27.71 -3.85 3.34
CA GLN A 105 -27.53 -2.72 4.24
C GLN A 105 -26.38 -1.81 3.80
N SER A 106 -25.35 -2.34 3.14
CA SER A 106 -24.20 -1.57 2.69
C SER A 106 -24.45 -0.79 1.39
N MET A 107 -25.60 -0.94 0.74
CA MET A 107 -25.96 -0.13 -0.43
C MET A 107 -26.62 1.19 -0.03
N LEU A 108 -26.38 2.24 -0.81
CA LEU A 108 -27.07 3.53 -0.65
C LEU A 108 -28.45 3.47 -1.32
N PRO A 109 -29.55 3.76 -0.60
CA PRO A 109 -30.90 3.77 -1.17
C PRO A 109 -31.01 4.68 -2.40
N GLY A 110 -31.78 4.25 -3.40
CA GLY A 110 -32.01 5.02 -4.64
C GLY A 110 -30.81 5.06 -5.60
N THR A 111 -29.81 4.19 -5.39
CA THR A 111 -28.67 4.07 -6.29
C THR A 111 -28.74 2.82 -7.16
N ARG A 112 -27.98 2.82 -8.26
CA ARG A 112 -27.90 1.70 -9.20
C ARG A 112 -27.45 0.38 -8.54
N ALA A 113 -26.64 0.47 -7.49
CA ALA A 113 -26.24 -0.72 -6.73
C ALA A 113 -27.39 -1.23 -5.87
N TYR A 114 -28.11 -0.34 -5.19
CA TYR A 114 -29.28 -0.70 -4.39
C TYR A 114 -30.37 -1.38 -5.23
N GLU A 115 -30.72 -0.80 -6.39
CA GLU A 115 -31.70 -1.39 -7.32
C GLU A 115 -31.32 -2.82 -7.75
N LEU A 116 -30.02 -3.07 -7.97
CA LEU A 116 -29.55 -4.42 -8.31
C LEU A 116 -29.77 -5.38 -7.15
N ILE A 117 -29.40 -4.99 -5.93
CA ILE A 117 -29.52 -5.87 -4.76
C ILE A 117 -30.99 -6.12 -4.39
N GLU A 118 -31.84 -5.09 -4.48
CA GLU A 118 -33.27 -5.17 -4.18
C GLU A 118 -34.04 -6.05 -5.18
N SER A 119 -33.54 -6.21 -6.40
CA SER A 119 -34.16 -7.08 -7.41
C SER A 119 -34.11 -8.58 -7.07
N TYR A 120 -33.32 -8.98 -6.06
CA TYR A 120 -33.21 -10.37 -5.61
C TYR A 120 -33.87 -10.54 -4.23
N PRO A 121 -34.73 -11.56 -4.05
CA PRO A 121 -35.25 -11.91 -2.73
C PRO A 121 -34.14 -12.32 -1.77
N LEU A 122 -34.13 -11.73 -0.57
CA LEU A 122 -33.11 -11.93 0.47
C LEU A 122 -33.16 -13.35 1.06
N THR A 123 -32.50 -14.27 0.38
CA THR A 123 -32.53 -15.72 0.65
C THR A 123 -31.15 -16.30 0.39
N SER A 124 -30.80 -17.40 1.09
CA SER A 124 -29.50 -18.07 0.96
C SER A 124 -29.20 -18.47 -0.49
N GLU A 125 -30.20 -19.06 -1.18
CA GLU A 125 -30.07 -19.52 -2.57
C GLU A 125 -29.77 -18.40 -3.58
N ASN A 126 -30.19 -17.17 -3.28
CA ASN A 126 -30.00 -16.02 -4.16
C ASN A 126 -28.75 -15.21 -3.83
N TYR A 127 -28.12 -15.41 -2.66
CA TYR A 127 -26.87 -14.75 -2.31
C TYR A 127 -25.74 -14.94 -3.36
N PRO A 128 -25.41 -16.18 -3.80
CA PRO A 128 -24.38 -16.35 -4.83
C PRO A 128 -24.77 -15.71 -6.17
N LYS A 129 -26.06 -15.70 -6.51
CA LYS A 129 -26.56 -15.09 -7.76
C LYS A 129 -26.41 -13.58 -7.74
N VAL A 130 -26.79 -12.92 -6.63
CA VAL A 130 -26.68 -11.47 -6.50
C VAL A 130 -25.22 -11.03 -6.44
N ILE A 131 -24.34 -11.79 -5.77
CA ILE A 131 -22.90 -11.51 -5.77
C ILE A 131 -22.33 -11.62 -7.17
N SER A 132 -22.68 -12.67 -7.93
CA SER A 132 -22.23 -12.82 -9.32
C SER A 132 -22.65 -11.61 -10.16
N ALA A 133 -23.93 -11.24 -10.14
CA ALA A 133 -24.46 -10.09 -10.87
C ALA A 133 -23.81 -8.77 -10.41
N PHE A 134 -23.54 -8.63 -9.11
CA PHE A 134 -22.86 -7.46 -8.55
C PHE A 134 -21.41 -7.36 -9.05
N THR A 135 -20.65 -8.46 -9.02
CA THR A 135 -19.27 -8.50 -9.50
C THR A 135 -19.16 -8.36 -11.01
N GLU A 136 -20.10 -8.91 -11.78
CA GLU A 136 -20.16 -8.73 -13.23
C GLU A 136 -20.37 -7.26 -13.59
N ARG A 137 -21.30 -6.58 -12.90
CA ARG A 137 -21.68 -5.20 -13.20
C ARG A 137 -20.68 -4.17 -12.69
N PHE A 138 -20.11 -4.38 -11.51
CA PHE A 138 -19.28 -3.38 -10.83
C PHE A 138 -17.81 -3.80 -10.64
N GLY A 139 -17.54 -5.09 -10.64
CA GLY A 139 -16.23 -5.68 -10.33
C GLY A 139 -15.43 -6.17 -11.53
N ASN A 140 -15.91 -5.94 -12.75
CA ASN A 140 -15.18 -6.33 -13.96
C ASN A 140 -13.83 -5.60 -14.01
N GLN A 141 -12.74 -6.36 -13.87
CA GLN A 141 -11.38 -5.82 -13.77
C GLN A 141 -10.95 -5.06 -15.02
N GLU A 142 -11.38 -5.48 -16.22
CA GLU A 142 -11.05 -4.81 -17.48
C GLU A 142 -11.71 -3.43 -17.52
N ILE A 143 -13.01 -3.37 -17.20
CA ILE A 143 -13.77 -2.11 -17.15
C ILE A 143 -13.21 -1.17 -16.07
N LEU A 144 -12.88 -1.71 -14.90
CA LEU A 144 -12.28 -0.92 -13.82
C LEU A 144 -10.93 -0.34 -14.25
N THR A 145 -10.08 -1.15 -14.88
CA THR A 145 -8.79 -0.71 -15.42
C THR A 145 -8.97 0.41 -16.41
N GLU A 146 -9.89 0.24 -17.37
CA GLU A 146 -10.21 1.25 -18.38
C GLU A 146 -10.64 2.58 -17.74
N ILE A 147 -11.51 2.53 -16.71
CA ILE A 147 -11.98 3.73 -16.01
C ILE A 147 -10.85 4.44 -15.28
N TYR A 148 -9.99 3.71 -14.57
CA TYR A 148 -8.84 4.33 -13.88
C TYR A 148 -7.84 4.93 -14.87
N VAL A 149 -7.61 4.28 -16.02
CA VAL A 149 -6.79 4.85 -17.11
C VAL A 149 -7.44 6.10 -17.69
N ARG A 150 -8.76 6.09 -17.94
CA ARG A 150 -9.50 7.26 -18.45
C ARG A 150 -9.48 8.43 -17.46
N GLU A 151 -9.64 8.18 -16.16
CA GLU A 151 -9.53 9.22 -15.14
C GLU A 151 -8.10 9.76 -15.03
N LEU A 152 -7.09 8.90 -15.15
CA LEU A 152 -5.71 9.35 -15.21
C LEU A 152 -5.48 10.22 -16.46
N LEU A 153 -5.93 9.81 -17.66
CA LEU A 153 -5.87 10.61 -18.90
C LEU A 153 -6.55 11.97 -18.73
N LYS A 154 -7.75 11.99 -18.15
CA LYS A 154 -8.52 13.20 -17.89
C LYS A 154 -7.76 14.15 -16.96
N LEU A 155 -7.10 13.62 -15.92
CA LEU A 155 -6.24 14.41 -15.04
C LEU A 155 -5.08 15.05 -15.81
N ILE A 156 -4.46 14.33 -16.75
CA ILE A 156 -3.39 14.86 -17.61
C ILE A 156 -3.89 16.03 -18.45
N ILE A 157 -4.97 15.79 -19.18
CA ILE A 157 -5.55 16.76 -20.12
C ILE A 157 -5.97 18.02 -19.38
N GLN A 158 -6.61 17.86 -18.21
CA GLN A 158 -6.95 18.98 -17.34
C GLN A 158 -5.71 19.74 -16.91
N ASN A 159 -4.67 19.07 -16.40
CA ASN A 159 -3.48 19.75 -15.93
C ASN A 159 -2.69 20.49 -17.04
N VAL A 160 -2.67 19.94 -18.26
CA VAL A 160 -2.01 20.55 -19.42
C VAL A 160 -2.76 21.79 -19.91
N HIS A 161 -4.10 21.76 -19.91
CA HIS A 161 -4.92 22.87 -20.40
C HIS A 161 -5.24 23.92 -19.34
N SER A 162 -5.21 23.57 -18.05
CA SER A 162 -5.47 24.49 -16.96
C SER A 162 -4.46 25.65 -16.92
N GLN A 163 -4.97 26.88 -16.90
CA GLN A 163 -4.16 28.10 -16.76
C GLN A 163 -4.57 28.88 -15.51
N GLY A 164 -3.63 29.62 -14.92
CA GLY A 164 -3.91 30.49 -13.78
C GLY A 164 -4.53 29.76 -12.58
N LYS A 165 -5.71 30.20 -12.14
CA LYS A 165 -6.40 29.69 -10.94
C LYS A 165 -6.94 28.26 -11.08
N ASP A 166 -7.08 27.76 -12.30
CA ASP A 166 -7.60 26.41 -12.56
C ASP A 166 -6.50 25.32 -12.53
N LYS A 167 -5.24 25.74 -12.32
CA LYS A 167 -4.11 24.83 -12.24
C LYS A 167 -4.09 24.14 -10.89
N LEU A 168 -4.08 22.81 -10.91
CA LEU A 168 -3.94 22.01 -9.72
C LEU A 168 -2.60 22.32 -9.03
N PRO A 169 -2.59 22.54 -7.70
CA PRO A 169 -1.35 22.59 -6.94
C PRO A 169 -0.54 21.32 -7.19
N LEU A 170 0.77 21.47 -7.32
CA LEU A 170 1.67 20.38 -7.70
C LEU A 170 1.54 19.16 -6.78
N MET A 171 1.45 19.38 -5.47
CA MET A 171 1.28 18.29 -4.50
C MET A 171 -0.03 17.52 -4.72
N THR A 172 -1.12 18.24 -4.97
CA THR A 172 -2.43 17.62 -5.22
C THR A 172 -2.43 16.82 -6.53
N LEU A 173 -1.73 17.31 -7.55
CA LEU A 173 -1.56 16.56 -8.80
C LEU A 173 -0.81 15.25 -8.55
N PHE A 174 0.32 15.29 -7.86
CA PHE A 174 1.11 14.10 -7.54
C PHE A 174 0.32 13.09 -6.70
N ASP A 175 -0.41 13.56 -5.68
CA ASP A 175 -1.25 12.70 -4.85
C ASP A 175 -2.34 12.00 -5.66
N LYS A 176 -2.95 12.72 -6.61
CA LYS A 176 -3.96 12.14 -7.51
C LYS A 176 -3.34 11.12 -8.48
N ILE A 177 -2.23 11.44 -9.11
CA ILE A 177 -1.51 10.52 -10.01
C ILE A 177 -1.15 9.23 -9.25
N GLU A 178 -0.55 9.37 -8.07
CA GLU A 178 -0.13 8.23 -7.25
C GLU A 178 -1.34 7.40 -6.80
N SER A 179 -2.45 8.05 -6.43
CA SER A 179 -3.71 7.36 -6.10
C SER A 179 -4.23 6.52 -7.26
N HIS A 180 -4.25 7.06 -8.49
CA HIS A 180 -4.67 6.31 -9.67
C HIS A 180 -3.73 5.15 -9.99
N ILE A 181 -2.41 5.34 -9.84
CA ILE A 181 -1.43 4.26 -10.04
C ILE A 181 -1.63 3.14 -9.02
N ARG A 182 -1.78 3.46 -7.73
CA ARG A 182 -2.05 2.46 -6.68
C ARG A 182 -3.36 1.69 -6.92
N ALA A 183 -4.39 2.36 -7.45
CA ALA A 183 -5.63 1.70 -7.83
C ALA A 183 -5.44 0.73 -9.01
N LEU A 184 -4.68 1.13 -10.03
CA LEU A 184 -4.32 0.28 -11.17
C LEU A 184 -3.47 -0.93 -10.71
N GLU A 185 -2.52 -0.74 -9.79
CA GLU A 185 -1.75 -1.85 -9.20
C GLU A 185 -2.65 -2.85 -8.47
N SER A 186 -3.64 -2.36 -7.75
CA SER A 186 -4.62 -3.21 -7.04
C SER A 186 -5.48 -4.04 -8.00
N LEU A 187 -5.55 -3.64 -9.27
CA LEU A 187 -6.22 -4.36 -10.36
C LEU A 187 -5.28 -5.30 -11.14
N GLY A 188 -4.00 -5.37 -10.77
CA GLY A 188 -2.99 -6.21 -11.46
C GLY A 188 -2.25 -5.51 -12.60
N VAL A 189 -2.39 -4.18 -12.74
CA VAL A 189 -1.58 -3.38 -13.66
C VAL A 189 -0.26 -3.03 -12.98
N ASN A 190 0.69 -3.95 -13.03
CA ASN A 190 1.98 -3.79 -12.36
C ASN A 190 2.81 -2.69 -13.04
N GLN A 191 3.47 -1.83 -12.25
CA GLN A 191 4.33 -0.76 -12.78
C GLN A 191 5.44 -1.30 -13.71
N ASN A 192 5.99 -2.47 -13.41
CA ASN A 192 7.11 -3.03 -14.17
C ASN A 192 6.70 -3.56 -15.56
N SER A 193 5.56 -4.26 -15.65
CA SER A 193 5.08 -4.80 -16.92
C SER A 193 4.42 -3.74 -17.79
N ASN A 194 3.82 -2.71 -17.16
CA ASN A 194 3.08 -1.65 -17.84
C ASN A 194 3.87 -0.33 -17.99
N ALA A 195 5.14 -0.30 -17.58
CA ALA A 195 5.98 0.88 -17.64
C ALA A 195 6.00 1.53 -19.03
N ALA A 196 5.97 0.73 -20.09
CA ALA A 196 6.08 1.20 -21.47
C ALA A 196 5.01 2.23 -21.86
N TRP A 197 3.77 2.06 -21.38
CA TRP A 197 2.67 3.00 -21.66
C TRP A 197 2.34 3.89 -20.47
N LEU A 198 2.55 3.41 -19.23
CA LEU A 198 2.24 4.18 -18.03
C LEU A 198 3.26 5.29 -17.75
N PHE A 199 4.55 5.08 -18.05
CA PHE A 199 5.57 6.11 -17.88
C PHE A 199 5.34 7.33 -18.77
N PRO A 200 5.20 7.21 -20.11
CA PRO A 200 4.96 8.37 -20.97
C PRO A 200 3.68 9.13 -20.59
N MET A 201 2.67 8.40 -20.13
CA MET A 201 1.43 8.97 -19.64
C MET A 201 1.68 9.83 -18.40
N VAL A 202 2.32 9.30 -17.37
CA VAL A 202 2.63 10.06 -16.15
C VAL A 202 3.60 11.22 -16.42
N GLU A 203 4.59 11.03 -17.29
CA GLU A 203 5.52 12.10 -17.69
C GLU A 203 4.80 13.25 -18.41
N SER A 204 3.78 12.93 -19.23
CA SER A 204 2.97 13.94 -19.93
C SER A 204 2.12 14.80 -19.00
N CYS A 205 1.91 14.37 -17.74
CA CYS A 205 1.28 15.23 -16.73
C CYS A 205 2.16 16.40 -16.29
N LEU A 206 3.46 16.33 -16.54
CA LEU A 206 4.42 17.30 -16.01
C LEU A 206 4.46 18.55 -16.87
N SER A 207 4.55 19.71 -16.20
CA SER A 207 4.86 20.95 -16.90
C SER A 207 6.30 20.94 -17.44
N ALA A 208 6.57 21.73 -18.47
CA ALA A 208 7.90 21.82 -19.07
C ALA A 208 9.00 22.13 -18.04
N GLU A 209 8.68 22.93 -17.02
CA GLU A 209 9.63 23.26 -15.95
C GLU A 209 9.92 22.05 -15.05
N LEU A 210 8.90 21.25 -14.70
CA LEU A 210 9.08 20.04 -13.91
C LEU A 210 9.85 18.97 -14.67
N ILE A 211 9.65 18.87 -15.98
CA ILE A 211 10.44 17.98 -16.83
C ILE A 211 11.92 18.36 -16.79
N ARG A 212 12.26 19.66 -16.84
CA ARG A 212 13.67 20.11 -16.71
C ARG A 212 14.26 19.76 -15.34
N VAL A 213 13.50 19.95 -14.26
CA VAL A 213 13.95 19.59 -12.91
C VAL A 213 14.11 18.07 -12.78
N TRP A 214 13.19 17.30 -13.35
CA TRP A 214 13.24 15.84 -13.41
C TRP A 214 14.49 15.36 -14.16
N GLN A 215 14.77 15.89 -15.35
CA GLN A 215 15.94 15.54 -16.17
C GLN A 215 17.28 15.85 -15.49
N ARG A 216 17.32 16.83 -14.57
CA ARG A 216 18.50 17.16 -13.77
C ARG A 216 18.63 16.30 -12.50
N SER A 217 17.60 15.51 -12.16
CA SER A 217 17.61 14.65 -10.99
C SER A 217 18.57 13.47 -11.20
N VAL A 218 19.22 13.04 -10.12
CA VAL A 218 20.05 11.82 -10.10
C VAL A 218 19.19 10.59 -10.45
N LEU A 219 17.90 10.62 -10.12
CA LEU A 219 16.93 9.56 -10.37
C LEU A 219 16.58 9.38 -11.86
N PHE A 220 16.84 10.38 -12.72
CA PHE A 220 16.51 10.31 -14.15
C PHE A 220 17.26 9.19 -14.88
N ASN A 221 18.55 9.02 -14.55
CA ASN A 221 19.43 7.98 -15.12
C ASN A 221 19.74 6.86 -14.14
N ALA A 222 19.03 6.81 -13.01
CA ALA A 222 19.22 5.75 -12.02
C ALA A 222 18.82 4.38 -12.60
N LYS A 223 19.53 3.32 -12.17
CA LYS A 223 19.20 1.95 -12.55
C LYS A 223 17.85 1.57 -11.95
N GLY A 224 16.92 1.10 -12.77
CA GLY A 224 15.60 0.64 -12.32
C GLY A 224 14.47 1.02 -13.26
N PRO A 225 13.21 0.67 -12.92
CA PRO A 225 12.03 1.06 -13.67
C PRO A 225 11.88 2.59 -13.66
N ARG A 226 11.82 3.20 -14.84
CA ARG A 226 11.72 4.67 -14.98
C ARG A 226 10.52 5.28 -14.26
N LEU A 227 9.39 4.57 -14.25
CA LEU A 227 8.20 5.02 -13.54
C LEU A 227 8.42 5.08 -12.03
N SER A 228 9.07 4.08 -11.45
CA SER A 228 9.37 4.05 -10.02
C SER A 228 10.31 5.19 -9.63
N ASN A 229 11.36 5.45 -10.42
CA ASN A 229 12.26 6.58 -10.19
C ASN A 229 11.52 7.93 -10.27
N LEU A 230 10.55 8.05 -11.18
CA LEU A 230 9.75 9.26 -11.33
C LEU A 230 8.81 9.48 -10.12
N LEU A 231 8.19 8.43 -9.62
CA LEU A 231 7.35 8.49 -8.42
C LEU A 231 8.18 8.82 -7.17
N GLU A 232 9.38 8.24 -7.05
CA GLU A 232 10.32 8.57 -5.97
C GLU A 232 10.72 10.05 -6.02
N PHE A 233 10.99 10.58 -7.22
CA PHE A 233 11.25 12.02 -7.38
C PHE A 233 10.06 12.89 -6.94
N PHE A 234 8.82 12.48 -7.21
CA PHE A 234 7.64 13.19 -6.69
C PHE A 234 7.58 13.14 -5.16
N CYS A 235 7.88 12.00 -4.55
CA CYS A 235 7.97 11.87 -3.09
C CYS A 235 9.05 12.79 -2.50
N GLU A 236 10.24 12.86 -3.10
CA GLU A 236 11.31 13.76 -2.62
C GLU A 236 10.90 15.24 -2.68
N LYS A 237 10.25 15.64 -3.77
CA LYS A 237 9.76 17.02 -3.93
C LYS A 237 8.62 17.33 -2.96
N LYS A 238 7.76 16.34 -2.68
CA LYS A 238 6.72 16.46 -1.64
C LYS A 238 7.29 16.72 -0.26
N LEU A 239 8.34 15.99 0.12
CA LEU A 239 8.99 16.14 1.43
C LEU A 239 9.77 17.46 1.59
N LYS A 240 10.29 18.02 0.49
CA LYS A 240 11.02 19.31 0.51
C LYS A 240 10.06 20.50 0.53
N GLY A 241 8.95 20.45 -0.22
CA GLY A 241 7.95 21.52 -0.26
C GLY A 241 7.08 21.66 0.99
N ASN A 242 7.15 20.71 1.94
CA ASN A 242 6.47 20.81 3.25
C ASN A 242 7.33 21.45 4.35
N ARG A 243 8.58 21.87 4.05
CA ARG A 243 9.50 22.50 5.02
C ARG A 243 9.67 24.01 4.82
N GLU A 244 8.89 24.60 3.93
CA GLU A 244 8.82 26.04 3.64
C GLU A 244 7.43 26.56 4.01
#